data_AF-A0A9D1AGD8-F1
#
_entry.id   AF-A0A9D1AGD8-F1
#
_cell.length_a   1.000
_cell.length_b   1.000
_cell.length_c   1.000
_cell.angle_alpha   90.00
_cell.angle_beta   90.00
_cell.angle_gamma   90.00
#
_symmetry.space_group_name_H-M   'P 1'
#
loop_
_entity.id
_entity.type
_entity.pdbx_description
1 polymer ?
#
loop_
_entity_poly.entity_id
_entity_poly.type
_entity_poly.pdbx_seq_one_letter_code
_entity_poly.pdbx_strand_id
1 'polypeptide(L)'
;MEISDITIELMFDRIKSLEKQISLLQNEIGELKDKISAIENADNARAETNANAPATPTNKRDTTKYMLGGNVYLKNRLVLAVVRDYAAKHPYITRQELKTVFDKTLQGSIGVVENEEIAKLRSDYEVRFFTKPEETLTLADGRMYVCTQWGILNIPKFVARAKKLGYEIIEIKS
;
A
#
# COMPACT_ATOMS: atom_id res chain seq x y z
N MET A 1 -17.59 -7.74 -56.36
CA MET A 1 -17.91 -7.52 -54.95
C MET A 1 -17.26 -6.21 -54.58
N GLU A 2 -18.04 -5.20 -54.21
CA GLU A 2 -17.49 -3.86 -53.96
C GLU A 2 -16.72 -3.85 -52.63
N ILE A 3 -15.67 -3.02 -52.51
CA ILE A 3 -14.83 -2.93 -51.30
C ILE A 3 -15.66 -2.55 -50.05
N SER A 4 -16.79 -1.85 -50.26
CA SER A 4 -17.81 -1.55 -49.26
C SER A 4 -18.43 -2.81 -48.64
N ASP A 5 -18.78 -3.82 -49.44
CA ASP A 5 -19.42 -5.05 -48.98
C ASP A 5 -18.50 -5.85 -48.05
N ILE A 6 -17.21 -5.94 -48.40
CA ILE A 6 -16.19 -6.64 -47.59
C ILE A 6 -15.98 -5.91 -46.25
N THR A 7 -15.98 -4.58 -46.26
CA THR A 7 -15.82 -3.78 -45.03
C THR A 7 -17.01 -3.96 -44.10
N ILE A 8 -18.23 -4.03 -44.65
CA ILE A 8 -19.46 -4.26 -43.90
C ILE A 8 -19.44 -5.65 -43.24
N GLU A 9 -19.04 -6.69 -43.99
CA GLU A 9 -18.93 -8.06 -43.48
C GLU A 9 -17.94 -8.16 -42.30
N LEU A 10 -16.77 -7.54 -42.42
CA LEU A 10 -15.78 -7.49 -41.33
C LEU A 10 -16.30 -6.73 -40.10
N MET A 11 -17.08 -5.67 -40.29
CA MET A 11 -17.72 -4.94 -39.17
C MET A 11 -18.79 -5.81 -38.49
N PHE A 12 -19.58 -6.57 -39.23
CA PHE A 12 -20.56 -7.50 -38.66
C PHE A 12 -19.91 -8.60 -37.83
N ASP A 13 -18.80 -9.18 -38.29
CA ASP A 13 -18.08 -10.20 -37.54
C ASP A 13 -17.45 -9.63 -36.26
N ARG A 14 -16.96 -8.39 -36.31
CA ARG A 14 -16.48 -7.69 -35.12
C ARG A 14 -17.60 -7.43 -34.12
N ILE A 15 -18.78 -7.02 -34.58
CA ILE A 15 -19.97 -6.82 -33.73
C ILE A 15 -20.35 -8.13 -33.05
N LYS A 16 -20.49 -9.23 -33.79
CA LYS A 16 -20.79 -10.56 -33.22
C LYS A 16 -19.76 -10.98 -32.16
N SER A 17 -18.47 -10.74 -32.44
CA SER A 17 -17.39 -11.04 -31.50
C SER A 17 -17.51 -10.23 -30.21
N LEU A 18 -17.83 -8.95 -30.31
CA LEU A 18 -18.01 -8.06 -29.17
C LEU A 18 -19.25 -8.43 -28.34
N GLU A 19 -20.37 -8.75 -29.00
CA GLU A 19 -21.60 -9.21 -28.32
C GLU A 19 -21.35 -10.49 -27.50
N LYS A 20 -20.58 -11.43 -28.06
CA LYS A 20 -20.18 -12.65 -27.35
C LYS A 20 -19.33 -12.33 -26.11
N GLN A 21 -18.38 -11.40 -26.23
CA GLN A 21 -17.55 -10.99 -25.09
C GLN A 21 -18.37 -10.31 -24.00
N ILE A 22 -19.30 -9.44 -24.38
CA ILE A 22 -20.23 -8.78 -23.44
C ILE A 22 -21.06 -9.82 -22.68
N SER A 23 -21.59 -10.82 -23.37
CA SER A 23 -22.37 -11.89 -22.74
C SER A 23 -21.55 -12.68 -21.71
N LEU A 24 -20.28 -13.00 -22.02
CA LEU A 24 -19.41 -13.70 -21.08
C LEU A 24 -19.10 -12.86 -19.82
N LEU A 25 -18.80 -11.58 -20.00
CA LEU A 25 -18.53 -10.67 -18.89
C LEU A 25 -19.75 -10.48 -17.99
N GLN A 26 -20.94 -10.41 -18.57
CA GLN A 26 -22.19 -10.30 -17.80
C GLN A 26 -22.43 -11.53 -16.92
N ASN A 27 -22.12 -12.73 -17.44
CA ASN A 27 -22.21 -13.97 -16.65
C ASN A 27 -21.20 -13.99 -15.50
N GLU A 28 -19.94 -13.63 -15.76
CA GLU A 28 -18.90 -13.60 -14.73
C GLU A 28 -19.22 -12.59 -13.61
N ILE A 29 -19.78 -11.42 -13.96
CA ILE A 29 -20.27 -10.44 -12.98
C ILE A 29 -21.41 -11.02 -12.13
N GLY A 30 -22.31 -11.82 -12.74
CA GLY A 30 -23.36 -12.52 -12.01
C GLY A 30 -22.80 -13.47 -10.95
N GLU A 31 -21.88 -14.35 -11.35
CA GLU A 31 -21.25 -15.30 -10.43
C GLU A 31 -20.47 -14.61 -9.30
N LEU A 32 -19.79 -13.51 -9.60
CA LEU A 32 -19.06 -12.74 -8.60
C LEU A 32 -20.00 -12.07 -7.61
N LYS A 33 -21.14 -11.54 -8.07
CA LYS A 33 -22.17 -10.99 -7.18
C LYS A 33 -22.73 -12.05 -6.23
N ASP A 34 -23.04 -13.24 -6.75
CA ASP A 34 -23.54 -14.34 -5.92
C ASP A 34 -22.51 -14.77 -4.87
N LYS A 35 -21.22 -14.83 -5.24
CA LYS A 35 -20.11 -15.11 -4.30
C LYS A 35 -19.99 -14.03 -3.22
N ILE A 36 -20.13 -12.75 -3.58
CA ILE A 36 -20.09 -11.65 -2.61
C ILE A 36 -21.27 -11.76 -1.64
N SER A 37 -22.49 -11.97 -2.12
CA SER A 37 -23.66 -12.15 -1.26
C SER A 37 -23.54 -13.36 -0.34
N ALA A 38 -22.92 -14.46 -0.80
CA ALA A 38 -22.64 -15.61 0.05
C ALA A 38 -21.64 -15.29 1.18
N ILE A 39 -20.61 -14.48 0.90
CA ILE A 39 -19.63 -14.03 1.90
C ILE A 39 -20.29 -13.08 2.91
N GLU A 40 -21.07 -12.11 2.45
CA GLU A 40 -21.78 -11.15 3.32
C GLU A 40 -22.76 -11.86 4.27
N ASN A 41 -23.50 -12.87 3.78
CA ASN A 41 -24.37 -13.68 4.62
C ASN A 41 -23.60 -14.54 5.63
N ALA A 42 -22.42 -15.06 5.27
CA ALA A 42 -21.57 -15.82 6.18
C ALA A 42 -20.96 -14.95 7.30
N ASP A 43 -20.61 -13.70 7.01
CA ASP A 43 -20.12 -12.75 8.01
C ASP A 43 -21.25 -12.24 8.92
N ASN A 44 -22.46 -12.04 8.39
CA ASN A 44 -23.63 -11.70 9.22
C ASN A 44 -24.06 -12.85 10.15
N ALA A 45 -24.01 -14.11 9.69
CA ALA A 45 -24.29 -15.28 10.54
C ALA A 45 -23.25 -15.46 11.68
N ARG A 46 -22.00 -15.02 11.47
CA ARG A 46 -20.96 -14.95 12.52
C ARG A 46 -21.18 -13.81 13.51
N ALA A 47 -21.88 -12.73 13.09
CA ALA A 47 -22.23 -11.62 13.96
C ALA A 47 -23.40 -11.97 14.90
N GLU A 48 -24.39 -12.76 14.44
CA GLU A 48 -25.56 -13.14 15.25
C GLU A 48 -25.28 -14.22 16.30
N THR A 49 -24.25 -15.05 16.12
CA THR A 49 -23.87 -16.12 17.09
C THR A 49 -23.02 -15.64 18.27
N ASN A 50 -22.59 -14.37 18.30
CA ASN A 50 -21.75 -13.81 19.37
C ASN A 50 -22.51 -12.97 20.42
N ALA A 51 -23.85 -13.03 20.46
CA ALA A 51 -24.68 -12.28 21.41
C ALA A 51 -24.64 -12.78 22.87
N ASN A 52 -23.82 -13.78 23.22
CA ASN A 52 -23.70 -14.28 24.60
C ASN A 52 -22.25 -14.48 25.09
N ALA A 53 -21.28 -13.81 24.46
CA ALA A 53 -19.91 -13.72 24.98
C ALA A 53 -19.73 -12.41 25.77
N PRO A 54 -19.05 -12.41 26.93
CA PRO A 54 -18.82 -11.19 27.70
C PRO A 54 -18.04 -10.16 26.88
N ALA A 55 -18.51 -8.92 26.91
CA ALA A 55 -18.02 -7.80 26.13
C ALA A 55 -16.53 -7.48 26.36
N THR A 56 -15.72 -7.47 25.30
CA THR A 56 -15.09 -6.27 24.69
C THR A 56 -13.96 -6.64 23.72
N PRO A 57 -14.00 -6.25 22.42
CA PRO A 57 -12.78 -5.83 21.77
C PRO A 57 -12.57 -4.38 22.21
N THR A 58 -11.74 -4.19 23.24
CA THR A 58 -11.19 -2.85 23.44
C THR A 58 -10.48 -2.50 22.12
N ASN A 59 -10.88 -1.39 21.48
CA ASN A 59 -10.13 -0.73 20.41
C ASN A 59 -8.80 -0.23 21.01
N LYS A 60 -7.97 -1.15 21.50
CA LYS A 60 -6.69 -0.85 22.12
C LYS A 60 -5.77 -0.46 20.98
N ARG A 61 -5.51 0.83 20.88
CA ARG A 61 -4.57 1.39 19.90
C ARG A 61 -3.27 0.61 19.97
N ASP A 62 -2.85 0.08 18.83
CA ASP A 62 -1.58 -0.65 18.75
C ASP A 62 -0.41 0.32 18.97
N THR A 63 0.18 0.19 20.17
CA THR A 63 1.29 1.00 20.69
C THR A 63 2.63 0.26 20.60
N THR A 64 2.74 -0.76 19.75
CA THR A 64 3.98 -1.51 19.51
C THR A 64 5.13 -0.56 19.20
N LYS A 65 6.26 -0.79 19.88
CA LYS A 65 7.51 -0.03 19.73
C LYS A 65 8.60 -0.95 19.19
N TYR A 66 9.66 -0.34 18.66
CA TYR A 66 10.78 -1.06 18.09
C TYR A 66 12.10 -0.50 18.62
N MET A 67 13.04 -1.39 18.91
CA MET A 67 14.41 -1.02 19.22
C MET A 67 15.28 -1.11 17.97
N LEU A 68 16.09 -0.09 17.71
CA LEU A 68 17.10 -0.05 16.65
C LEU A 68 18.34 0.66 17.20
N GLY A 69 19.49 -0.02 17.20
CA GLY A 69 20.75 0.56 17.68
C GLY A 69 20.67 1.12 19.11
N GLY A 70 19.97 0.42 20.00
CA GLY A 70 19.75 0.85 21.40
C GLY A 70 18.67 1.92 21.60
N ASN A 71 18.13 2.52 20.54
CA ASN A 71 17.08 3.54 20.61
C ASN A 71 15.69 2.93 20.43
N VAL A 72 14.69 3.44 21.16
CA VAL A 72 13.30 3.00 21.07
C VAL A 72 12.47 3.95 20.20
N TYR A 73 11.79 3.40 19.21
CA TYR A 73 11.00 4.13 18.22
C TYR A 73 9.54 3.66 18.18
N LEU A 74 8.63 4.61 17.94
CA LEU A 74 7.30 4.30 17.39
C LEU A 74 7.42 3.87 15.92
N LYS A 75 6.40 3.21 15.37
CA LYS A 75 6.40 2.66 14.00
C LYS A 75 6.88 3.64 12.92
N ASN A 76 6.26 4.83 12.87
CA ASN A 76 6.60 5.85 11.88
C ASN A 76 8.01 6.41 12.07
N ARG A 77 8.46 6.55 13.32
CA ARG A 77 9.81 7.01 13.67
C ARG A 77 10.87 5.97 13.35
N LEU A 78 10.56 4.68 13.51
CA LEU A 78 11.43 3.59 13.07
C LEU A 78 11.66 3.68 11.55
N VAL A 79 10.57 3.82 10.78
CA VAL A 79 10.65 3.93 9.32
C VAL A 79 11.50 5.12 8.91
N LEU A 80 11.25 6.30 9.50
CA LEU A 80 12.06 7.49 9.24
C LEU A 80 13.54 7.27 9.57
N ALA A 81 13.85 6.67 10.73
CA ALA A 81 15.23 6.42 11.15
C ALA A 81 15.96 5.49 10.18
N VAL A 82 15.34 4.37 9.79
CA VAL A 82 15.92 3.41 8.85
C VAL A 82 16.12 4.01 7.47
N VAL A 83 15.12 4.71 6.92
CA VAL A 83 15.23 5.28 5.56
C VAL A 83 16.28 6.39 5.52
N ARG A 84 16.36 7.23 6.55
CA ARG A 84 17.39 8.27 6.67
C ARG A 84 18.80 7.69 6.76
N ASP A 85 18.99 6.71 7.63
CA ASP A 85 20.28 6.03 7.78
C ASP A 85 20.69 5.34 6.47
N TYR A 86 19.75 4.71 5.77
CA TYR A 86 20.00 4.09 4.48
C TYR A 86 20.45 5.11 3.43
N ALA A 87 19.75 6.24 3.30
CA ALA A 87 20.11 7.31 2.38
C ALA A 87 21.48 7.93 2.74
N ALA A 88 21.78 8.12 4.02
CA ALA A 88 23.07 8.63 4.48
C ALA A 88 24.24 7.68 4.14
N LYS A 89 24.01 6.36 4.21
CA LYS A 89 25.00 5.34 3.82
C LYS A 89 25.20 5.20 2.30
N HIS A 90 24.29 5.76 1.50
CA HIS A 90 24.31 5.70 0.03
C HIS A 90 24.18 7.12 -0.55
N PRO A 91 25.20 7.98 -0.44
CA PRO A 91 25.08 9.41 -0.72
C PRO A 91 24.71 9.76 -2.17
N TYR A 92 24.91 8.83 -3.11
CA TYR A 92 24.57 9.00 -4.53
C TYR A 92 23.25 8.34 -4.93
N ILE A 93 22.50 7.78 -3.98
CA ILE A 93 21.24 7.11 -4.30
C ILE A 93 20.25 8.12 -4.90
N THR A 94 19.61 7.71 -5.98
CA THR A 94 18.55 8.48 -6.62
C THR A 94 17.19 8.22 -5.98
N ARG A 95 16.22 9.10 -6.21
CA ARG A 95 14.82 8.92 -5.78
C ARG A 95 14.21 7.62 -6.29
N GLN A 96 14.54 7.24 -7.53
CA GLN A 96 14.03 6.01 -8.14
C GLN A 96 14.64 4.77 -7.48
N GLU A 97 15.96 4.76 -7.26
CA GLU A 97 16.63 3.65 -6.56
C GLU A 97 16.13 3.51 -5.13
N LEU A 98 15.90 4.62 -4.41
CA LEU A 98 15.35 4.58 -3.06
C LEU A 98 13.93 3.98 -3.05
N LYS A 99 13.09 4.32 -4.04
CA LYS A 99 11.77 3.69 -4.23
C LYS A 99 11.86 2.20 -4.55
N THR A 100 12.88 1.77 -5.30
CA THR A 100 13.12 0.34 -5.54
C THR A 100 13.58 -0.39 -4.27
N VAL A 101 14.43 0.25 -3.47
CA VAL A 101 14.86 -0.31 -2.18
C VAL A 101 13.69 -0.44 -1.23
N PHE A 102 12.87 0.60 -1.12
CA PHE A 102 11.69 0.67 -0.27
C PHE A 102 10.41 0.68 -1.11
N ASP A 103 10.12 -0.47 -1.73
CA ASP A 103 8.97 -0.62 -2.62
C ASP A 103 7.65 -0.21 -1.97
N LYS A 104 6.77 0.42 -2.75
CA LYS A 104 5.50 0.97 -2.24
C LYS A 104 4.61 -0.08 -1.58
N THR A 105 4.70 -1.35 -1.99
CA THR A 105 3.89 -2.45 -1.44
C THR A 105 4.16 -2.72 0.04
N LEU A 106 5.29 -2.24 0.58
CA LEU A 106 5.59 -2.31 2.01
C LEU A 106 4.59 -1.51 2.83
N GLN A 107 4.16 -0.34 2.33
CA GLN A 107 3.19 0.53 2.99
C GLN A 107 1.78 0.32 2.44
N GLY A 108 1.63 0.30 1.11
CA GLY A 108 0.36 0.26 0.39
C GLY A 108 0.19 1.44 -0.57
N SER A 109 -0.96 2.12 -0.48
CA SER A 109 -1.38 3.15 -1.43
C SER A 109 -0.59 4.47 -1.36
N ILE A 110 0.00 4.80 -0.19
CA ILE A 110 0.77 6.04 0.00
C ILE A 110 2.23 5.83 -0.39
N GLY A 111 2.74 4.61 -0.24
CA GLY A 111 4.16 4.29 -0.42
C GLY A 111 5.00 4.61 0.82
N VAL A 112 6.27 4.18 0.80
CA VAL A 112 7.21 4.41 1.91
C VAL A 112 7.80 5.80 1.84
N VAL A 113 8.19 6.20 0.62
CA VAL A 113 8.75 7.51 0.29
C VAL A 113 8.04 8.07 -0.94
N GLU A 114 7.93 9.39 -1.01
CA GLU A 114 7.42 10.09 -2.19
C GLU A 114 8.29 11.30 -2.49
N ASN A 115 8.39 11.66 -3.77
CA ASN A 115 9.09 12.86 -4.20
C ASN A 115 8.39 14.08 -3.61
N GLU A 116 9.16 15.10 -3.22
CA GLU A 116 8.62 16.30 -2.59
C GLU A 116 7.52 16.97 -3.42
N GLU A 117 7.77 17.12 -4.72
CA GLU A 117 6.88 17.78 -5.67
C GLU A 117 5.58 17.00 -5.88
N ILE A 118 5.64 15.67 -5.85
CA ILE A 118 4.47 14.80 -6.02
C ILE A 118 3.65 14.74 -4.74
N ALA A 119 4.31 14.64 -3.58
CA ALA A 119 3.64 14.62 -2.29
C ALA A 119 2.82 15.89 -2.07
N LYS A 120 3.37 17.07 -2.42
CA LYS A 120 2.73 18.37 -2.30
C LYS A 120 1.48 18.56 -3.18
N LEU A 121 1.25 17.70 -4.18
CA LEU A 121 -0.01 17.71 -4.96
C LEU A 121 -1.22 17.25 -4.12
N ARG A 122 -0.97 16.59 -2.99
CA ARG A 122 -2.02 16.13 -2.07
C ARG A 122 -2.37 17.24 -1.09
N SER A 123 -3.67 17.45 -0.86
CA SER A 123 -4.13 18.41 0.15
C SER A 123 -3.73 18.04 1.58
N ASP A 124 -3.52 16.75 1.87
CA ASP A 124 -3.21 16.21 3.19
C ASP A 124 -1.73 15.84 3.39
N TYR A 125 -0.83 16.37 2.56
CA TYR A 125 0.56 15.90 2.49
C TYR A 125 1.32 16.04 3.83
N GLU A 126 1.12 17.12 4.58
CA GLU A 126 1.77 17.34 5.90
C GLU A 126 1.32 16.34 6.97
N VAL A 127 0.14 15.73 6.79
CA VAL A 127 -0.36 14.67 7.67
C VAL A 127 0.20 13.31 7.24
N ARG A 128 0.31 13.07 5.92
CA ARG A 128 0.75 11.79 5.34
C ARG A 128 2.26 11.59 5.35
N PHE A 129 3.03 12.67 5.41
CA PHE A 129 4.48 12.63 5.27
C PHE A 129 5.20 13.48 6.32
N PHE A 130 6.44 13.11 6.64
CA PHE A 130 7.34 13.94 7.43
C PHE A 130 7.89 15.06 6.55
N THR A 131 7.37 16.28 6.73
CA THR A 131 7.67 17.44 5.88
C THR A 131 8.61 18.46 6.52
N LYS A 132 8.99 18.26 7.78
CA LYS A 132 9.89 19.20 8.46
C LYS A 132 11.27 19.20 7.79
N PRO A 133 11.96 20.35 7.71
CA PRO A 133 13.27 20.44 7.06
C PRO A 133 14.28 19.41 7.58
N GLU A 134 14.32 19.19 8.88
CA GLU A 134 15.22 18.23 9.54
C GLU A 134 14.87 16.76 9.29
N GLU A 135 13.63 16.46 8.90
CA GLU A 135 13.13 15.10 8.61
C GLU A 135 13.18 14.76 7.12
N THR A 136 13.20 15.78 6.26
CA THR A 136 13.24 15.67 4.80
C THR A 136 14.50 14.95 4.34
N LEU A 137 14.37 14.10 3.32
CA LEU A 137 15.50 13.44 2.67
C LEU A 137 16.03 14.30 1.54
N THR A 138 17.35 14.48 1.48
CA THR A 138 18.04 15.10 0.34
C THR A 138 18.88 14.03 -0.33
N LEU A 139 18.53 13.70 -1.57
CA LEU A 139 19.17 12.69 -2.42
C LEU A 139 19.90 13.35 -3.59
N ALA A 140 20.60 12.56 -4.39
CA ALA A 140 21.42 13.05 -5.49
C ALA A 140 20.64 13.84 -6.55
N ASP A 141 19.38 13.48 -6.78
CA ASP A 141 18.52 14.03 -7.84
C ASP A 141 17.27 14.76 -7.29
N GLY A 142 17.20 15.01 -5.98
CA GLY A 142 16.13 15.82 -5.40
C GLY A 142 15.75 15.45 -3.97
N ARG A 143 14.63 16.04 -3.52
CA ARG A 143 14.11 15.84 -2.17
C ARG A 143 12.99 14.81 -2.13
N MET A 144 12.89 14.10 -1.02
CA MET A 144 11.81 13.16 -0.75
C MET A 144 11.28 13.28 0.67
N TYR A 145 10.03 12.88 0.86
CA TYR A 145 9.42 12.72 2.17
C TYR A 145 9.14 11.26 2.48
N VAL A 146 9.15 10.93 3.77
CA VAL A 146 8.84 9.60 4.30
C VAL A 146 7.41 9.57 4.82
N CYS A 147 6.66 8.52 4.50
CA CYS A 147 5.28 8.33 4.94
C CYS A 147 5.19 8.13 6.47
N THR A 148 4.25 8.84 7.12
CA THR A 148 4.00 8.79 8.57
C THR A 148 3.06 7.66 8.97
N GLN A 149 2.36 7.04 8.02
CA GLN A 149 1.22 6.18 8.31
C GLN A 149 1.55 4.70 8.24
N TRP A 150 1.69 4.11 9.43
CA TRP A 150 2.08 2.72 9.63
C TRP A 150 1.17 2.05 10.67
N GLY A 151 0.49 1.00 10.25
CA GLY A 151 -0.40 0.17 11.05
C GLY A 151 0.18 -1.23 11.30
N ILE A 152 -0.53 -2.00 12.12
CA ILE A 152 -0.12 -3.37 12.49
C ILE A 152 0.05 -4.30 11.28
N LEU A 153 -0.69 -4.05 10.19
CA LEU A 153 -0.68 -4.89 9.00
C LEU A 153 0.49 -4.60 8.03
N ASN A 154 1.06 -3.41 8.07
CA ASN A 154 2.09 -3.00 7.10
C ASN A 154 3.48 -2.82 7.74
N ILE A 155 3.58 -2.47 9.03
CA ILE A 155 4.88 -2.34 9.69
C ILE A 155 5.72 -3.64 9.67
N PRO A 156 5.16 -4.86 9.78
CA PRO A 156 5.97 -6.07 9.73
C PRO A 156 6.67 -6.27 8.38
N LYS A 157 6.03 -5.84 7.28
CA LYS A 157 6.61 -5.89 5.93
C LYS A 157 7.85 -4.99 5.85
N PHE A 158 7.73 -3.76 6.37
CA PHE A 158 8.84 -2.82 6.42
C PHE A 158 9.98 -3.36 7.30
N VAL A 159 9.67 -3.87 8.50
CA VAL A 159 10.68 -4.44 9.40
C VAL A 159 11.42 -5.60 8.75
N ALA A 160 10.70 -6.50 8.06
CA ALA A 160 11.31 -7.60 7.31
C ALA A 160 12.24 -7.08 6.21
N ARG A 161 11.84 -6.02 5.49
CA ARG A 161 12.70 -5.38 4.49
C ARG A 161 13.95 -4.77 5.12
N ALA A 162 13.80 -4.01 6.20
CA ALA A 162 14.92 -3.39 6.90
C ALA A 162 15.91 -4.45 7.42
N LYS A 163 15.42 -5.57 7.97
CA LYS A 163 16.29 -6.69 8.37
C LYS A 163 17.09 -7.26 7.19
N LYS A 164 16.48 -7.40 6.01
CA LYS A 164 17.19 -7.80 4.78
C LYS A 164 18.25 -6.79 4.33
N LEU A 165 18.14 -5.53 4.74
CA LEU A 165 19.13 -4.47 4.49
C LEU A 165 20.21 -4.40 5.61
N GLY A 166 20.20 -5.33 6.56
CA GLY A 166 21.21 -5.43 7.63
C GLY A 166 20.86 -4.68 8.92
N TYR A 167 19.62 -4.20 9.08
CA TYR A 167 19.20 -3.53 10.32
C TYR A 167 18.76 -4.53 11.39
N GLU A 168 19.34 -4.40 12.58
CA GLU A 168 18.89 -5.14 13.76
C GLU A 168 17.72 -4.43 14.44
N ILE A 169 16.51 -4.97 14.24
CA ILE A 169 15.27 -4.41 14.77
C ILE A 169 14.58 -5.43 15.67
N ILE A 170 14.35 -5.02 16.92
CA ILE A 170 13.66 -5.84 17.94
C ILE A 170 12.31 -5.19 18.22
N GLU A 171 11.24 -5.98 18.14
CA GLU A 171 9.92 -5.53 18.56
C GLU A 171 9.81 -5.57 20.09
N ILE A 172 9.38 -4.46 20.69
CA ILE A 172 9.14 -4.35 22.12
C ILE A 172 7.63 -4.51 22.32
N LYS A 173 7.24 -5.66 22.88
CA LYS A 173 5.85 -5.90 23.25
C LYS A 173 5.51 -5.03 24.46
N SER A 174 4.47 -4.22 24.30
CA SER A 174 3.87 -3.39 25.36
C SER A 174 2.85 -4.18 26.19
#